data_AF-A0A9D2RYS4-F1
#
_entry.id   AF-A0A9D2RYS4-F1
#
_cell.length_a   1.000
_cell.length_b   1.000
_cell.length_c   1.000
_cell.angle_alpha   90.00
_cell.angle_beta   90.00
_cell.angle_gamma   90.00
#
_symmetry.space_group_name_H-M   'P 1'
#
loop_
_entity.id
_entity.type
_entity.pdbx_description
1 polymer ?
#
loop_
_entity_poly.entity_id
_entity_poly.type
_entity_poly.pdbx_seq_one_letter_code
_entity_poly.pdbx_strand_id
1 'polypeptide(L)'
;IKKHGEGKSLTEIAELIKRTAFKITRMGQLVAQEASRRLCVPFGIVDLSLAPTPAIGDSVAYILEGMGLEQCGAHGTTAALALLNDAVKKGGVMASSSVGGLSGAFIPVTEDAGMIEAARSGCLTLTKLEAMTAVCSVGLDMICIPGDTPAEIISGIIADEAAIGMVNSKTTAVRVIPAVGRKAGEELDFGGLLGKGPIMEVNPASPAEFIHRGGKIPAPMQSLKN
;
A
#
# COMPACT_ATOMS: atom_id res chain seq x y z
N ILE A 1 -7.40 -1.43 -16.67
CA ILE A 1 -8.56 -2.36 -16.56
C ILE A 1 -9.81 -1.76 -17.18
N LYS A 2 -10.27 -0.55 -16.81
CA LYS A 2 -11.43 0.14 -17.41
C LYS A 2 -11.56 0.03 -18.95
N LYS A 3 -10.45 0.15 -19.72
CA LYS A 3 -10.48 0.04 -21.20
C LYS A 3 -10.59 -1.37 -21.78
N HIS A 4 -10.18 -2.40 -21.03
CA HIS A 4 -9.97 -3.76 -21.57
C HIS A 4 -10.42 -4.88 -20.63
N GLY A 5 -11.10 -4.54 -19.54
CA GLY A 5 -11.47 -5.43 -18.44
C GLY A 5 -12.97 -5.66 -18.30
N GLU A 6 -13.79 -4.89 -18.99
CA GLU A 6 -15.25 -5.03 -18.94
C GLU A 6 -15.68 -6.41 -19.46
N GLY A 7 -16.52 -7.09 -18.68
CA GLY A 7 -17.00 -8.45 -18.97
C GLY A 7 -15.98 -9.58 -18.78
N LYS A 8 -14.75 -9.29 -18.35
CA LYS A 8 -13.72 -10.31 -18.12
C LYS A 8 -13.85 -10.98 -16.76
N SER A 9 -13.50 -12.26 -16.71
CA SER A 9 -13.33 -13.01 -15.46
C SER A 9 -12.10 -12.52 -14.67
N LEU A 10 -12.06 -12.83 -13.37
CA LEU A 10 -10.90 -12.52 -12.51
C LEU A 10 -9.59 -13.11 -13.06
N THR A 11 -9.65 -14.30 -13.65
CA THR A 11 -8.49 -14.95 -14.29
C THR A 11 -7.96 -14.12 -15.45
N GLU A 12 -8.84 -13.62 -16.32
CA GLU A 12 -8.45 -12.80 -17.46
C GLU A 12 -7.95 -11.41 -17.03
N ILE A 13 -8.51 -10.85 -15.95
CA ILE A 13 -8.00 -9.62 -15.33
C ILE A 13 -6.58 -9.84 -14.78
N ALA A 14 -6.34 -10.94 -14.07
CA ALA A 14 -5.02 -11.28 -13.56
C ALA A 14 -3.99 -11.46 -14.70
N GLU A 15 -4.37 -12.14 -15.79
CA GLU A 15 -3.52 -12.27 -16.97
C GLU A 15 -3.21 -10.93 -17.64
N LEU A 16 -4.19 -10.03 -17.71
CA LEU A 16 -4.00 -8.67 -18.24
C LEU A 16 -2.98 -7.89 -17.40
N ILE A 17 -3.11 -7.93 -16.07
CA ILE A 17 -2.17 -7.28 -15.15
C ILE A 17 -0.78 -7.88 -15.30
N LYS A 18 -0.67 -9.21 -15.29
CA LYS A 18 0.60 -9.94 -15.44
C LYS A 18 1.33 -9.56 -16.72
N ARG A 19 0.64 -9.54 -17.87
CA ARG A 19 1.22 -9.14 -19.17
C ARG A 19 1.65 -7.67 -19.17
N THR A 20 0.90 -6.80 -18.48
CA THR A 20 1.23 -5.38 -18.38
C THR A 20 2.46 -5.17 -17.51
N ALA A 21 2.51 -5.80 -16.33
CA ALA A 21 3.65 -5.78 -15.42
C ALA A 21 4.93 -6.31 -16.09
N PHE A 22 4.83 -7.38 -16.88
CA PHE A 22 5.97 -7.89 -17.66
C PHE A 22 6.54 -6.82 -18.61
N LYS A 23 5.67 -6.16 -19.39
CA LYS A 23 6.10 -5.14 -20.37
C LYS A 23 6.75 -3.94 -19.68
N ILE A 24 6.16 -3.45 -18.59
CA ILE A 24 6.68 -2.33 -17.81
C ILE A 24 8.04 -2.69 -17.22
N THR A 25 8.17 -3.88 -16.63
CA THR A 25 9.42 -4.34 -16.03
C THR A 25 10.53 -4.49 -17.08
N ARG A 26 10.23 -5.01 -18.27
CA ARG A 26 11.19 -5.08 -19.39
C ARG A 26 11.65 -3.70 -19.83
N MET A 27 10.74 -2.75 -19.94
CA MET A 27 11.08 -1.36 -20.26
C MET A 27 11.98 -0.76 -19.17
N GLY A 28 11.63 -0.95 -17.88
CA GLY A 28 12.45 -0.49 -16.76
C GLY A 28 13.86 -1.07 -16.78
N GLN A 29 14.00 -2.36 -17.10
CA GLN A 29 15.30 -3.02 -17.26
C GLN A 29 16.14 -2.39 -18.38
N LEU A 30 15.54 -2.11 -19.55
CA LEU A 30 16.25 -1.46 -20.66
C LEU A 30 16.75 -0.06 -20.30
N VAL A 31 15.92 0.73 -19.63
CA VAL A 31 16.29 2.08 -19.15
C VAL A 31 17.41 1.98 -18.13
N ALA A 32 17.29 1.07 -17.16
CA ALA A 32 18.28 0.90 -16.11
C ALA A 32 19.63 0.38 -16.65
N GLN A 33 19.63 -0.48 -17.67
CA GLN A 33 20.85 -0.91 -18.37
C GLN A 33 21.56 0.26 -19.05
N GLU A 34 20.81 1.12 -19.75
CA GLU A 34 21.39 2.30 -20.39
C GLU A 34 21.90 3.31 -19.36
N ALA A 35 21.18 3.52 -18.25
CA ALA A 35 21.65 4.36 -17.14
C ALA A 35 22.94 3.80 -16.52
N SER A 36 22.99 2.50 -16.26
CA SER A 36 24.17 1.80 -15.72
C SER A 36 25.38 1.94 -16.65
N ARG A 37 25.16 1.78 -17.97
CA ARG A 37 26.20 1.96 -19.00
C ARG A 37 26.76 3.40 -19.00
N ARG A 38 25.89 4.41 -18.93
CA ARG A 38 26.30 5.83 -18.92
C ARG A 38 27.01 6.24 -17.64
N LEU A 39 26.60 5.67 -16.51
CA LEU A 39 27.17 5.96 -15.20
C LEU A 39 28.40 5.09 -14.86
N CYS A 40 28.73 4.12 -15.72
CA CYS A 40 29.81 3.15 -15.50
C CYS A 40 29.66 2.38 -14.17
N VAL A 41 28.43 2.09 -13.76
CA VAL A 41 28.11 1.29 -12.58
C VAL A 41 27.40 -0.01 -12.97
N PRO A 42 27.53 -1.10 -12.21
CA PRO A 42 26.76 -2.31 -12.45
C PRO A 42 25.26 -2.05 -12.32
N PHE A 43 24.48 -2.71 -13.17
CA PHE A 43 23.03 -2.73 -13.03
C PHE A 43 22.63 -3.46 -11.73
N GLY A 44 21.74 -2.84 -10.96
CA GLY A 44 21.20 -3.38 -9.72
C GLY A 44 19.93 -4.20 -9.93
N ILE A 45 18.82 -3.71 -9.38
CA ILE A 45 17.50 -4.35 -9.44
C ILE A 45 16.46 -3.41 -10.07
N VAL A 46 15.34 -3.99 -10.51
CA VAL A 46 14.11 -3.25 -10.81
C VAL A 46 13.10 -3.55 -9.71
N ASP A 47 12.59 -2.51 -9.04
CA ASP A 47 11.46 -2.63 -8.13
C ASP A 47 10.15 -2.71 -8.93
N LEU A 48 9.32 -3.70 -8.60
CA LEU A 48 8.04 -3.96 -9.25
C LEU A 48 6.89 -3.15 -8.65
N SER A 49 7.17 -2.40 -7.59
CA SER A 49 6.14 -1.73 -6.82
C SER A 49 5.33 -0.75 -7.65
N LEU A 50 4.01 -0.75 -7.44
CA LEU A 50 3.13 0.26 -8.00
C LEU A 50 3.22 1.48 -7.09
N ALA A 51 3.85 2.56 -7.57
CA ALA A 51 3.94 3.83 -6.88
C ALA A 51 3.00 4.83 -7.57
N PRO A 52 1.80 5.09 -7.02
CA PRO A 52 0.88 6.05 -7.61
C PRO A 52 1.39 7.49 -7.44
N THR A 53 0.82 8.41 -8.20
CA THR A 53 1.05 9.85 -8.04
C THR A 53 -0.28 10.58 -7.88
N PRO A 54 -0.27 11.86 -7.45
CA PRO A 54 -1.49 12.65 -7.37
C PRO A 54 -2.13 12.94 -8.74
N ALA A 55 -1.49 12.52 -9.84
CA ALA A 55 -1.98 12.73 -11.19
C ALA A 55 -3.20 11.85 -11.50
N ILE A 56 -4.21 12.46 -12.12
CA ILE A 56 -5.43 11.76 -12.52
C ILE A 56 -5.08 10.64 -13.51
N GLY A 57 -5.47 9.41 -13.16
CA GLY A 57 -5.22 8.22 -13.97
C GLY A 57 -4.04 7.36 -13.50
N ASP A 58 -3.29 7.81 -12.49
CA ASP A 58 -2.16 7.10 -11.89
C ASP A 58 -2.45 6.72 -10.43
N SER A 59 -3.49 5.90 -10.25
CA SER A 59 -4.05 5.53 -8.94
C SER A 59 -4.24 4.02 -8.84
N VAL A 60 -3.76 3.45 -7.74
CA VAL A 60 -4.01 2.06 -7.34
C VAL A 60 -5.49 1.88 -7.01
N ALA A 61 -6.13 2.83 -6.33
CA ALA A 61 -7.56 2.77 -6.02
C ALA A 61 -8.40 2.63 -7.31
N TYR A 62 -8.10 3.41 -8.35
CA TYR A 62 -8.80 3.30 -9.63
C TYR A 62 -8.54 1.98 -10.37
N ILE A 63 -7.39 1.33 -10.14
CA ILE A 63 -7.16 -0.03 -10.63
C ILE A 63 -8.09 -1.01 -9.93
N LEU A 64 -8.21 -0.92 -8.59
CA LEU A 64 -9.08 -1.78 -7.79
C LEU A 64 -10.56 -1.58 -8.15
N GLU A 65 -11.01 -0.34 -8.27
CA GLU A 65 -12.35 0.01 -8.76
C GLU A 65 -12.59 -0.50 -10.17
N GLY A 66 -11.57 -0.39 -11.03
CA GLY A 66 -11.60 -0.96 -12.38
C GLY A 66 -11.80 -2.49 -12.41
N MET A 67 -11.55 -3.21 -11.31
CA MET A 67 -11.84 -4.65 -11.19
C MET A 67 -13.30 -4.94 -10.85
N GLY A 68 -14.13 -3.93 -10.60
CA GLY A 68 -15.55 -4.06 -10.29
C GLY A 68 -15.95 -3.63 -8.88
N LEU A 69 -15.08 -2.94 -8.14
CA LEU A 69 -15.46 -2.29 -6.88
C LEU A 69 -16.07 -0.93 -7.16
N GLU A 70 -17.12 -0.57 -6.43
CA GLU A 70 -17.73 0.77 -6.51
C GLU A 70 -16.74 1.85 -6.05
N GLN A 71 -16.09 1.61 -4.92
CA GLN A 71 -15.08 2.50 -4.37
C GLN A 71 -14.02 1.69 -3.62
N CYS A 72 -12.76 2.14 -3.67
CA CYS A 72 -11.71 1.57 -2.84
C CYS A 72 -12.07 1.65 -1.35
N GLY A 73 -11.86 0.59 -0.59
CA GLY A 73 -12.28 0.49 0.81
C GLY A 73 -13.53 -0.38 1.03
N ALA A 74 -14.35 -0.59 -0.02
CA ALA A 74 -15.47 -1.51 0.03
C ALA A 74 -15.06 -2.96 0.35
N HIS A 75 -16.04 -3.79 0.74
CA HIS A 75 -15.83 -5.23 0.85
C HIS A 75 -15.38 -5.79 -0.51
N GLY A 76 -14.37 -6.68 -0.48
CA GLY A 76 -13.69 -7.14 -1.70
C GLY A 76 -12.39 -6.39 -2.04
N THR A 77 -12.18 -5.16 -1.54
CA THR A 77 -10.94 -4.38 -1.79
C THR A 77 -9.67 -5.16 -1.44
N THR A 78 -9.65 -5.84 -0.30
CA THR A 78 -8.51 -6.67 0.14
C THR A 78 -8.26 -7.82 -0.83
N ALA A 79 -9.30 -8.48 -1.34
CA ALA A 79 -9.15 -9.57 -2.31
C ALA A 79 -8.66 -9.07 -3.67
N ALA A 80 -9.21 -7.94 -4.15
CA ALA A 80 -8.78 -7.29 -5.39
C ALA A 80 -7.30 -6.87 -5.31
N LEU A 81 -6.88 -6.31 -4.17
CA LEU A 81 -5.50 -5.93 -3.92
C LEU A 81 -4.57 -7.14 -3.88
N ALA A 82 -4.99 -8.24 -3.25
CA ALA A 82 -4.22 -9.48 -3.23
C ALA A 82 -3.99 -10.01 -4.66
N LEU A 83 -5.04 -10.02 -5.49
CA LEU A 83 -4.94 -10.41 -6.91
C LEU A 83 -4.01 -9.48 -7.68
N LEU A 84 -4.13 -8.16 -7.48
CA LEU A 84 -3.27 -7.17 -8.12
C LEU A 84 -1.80 -7.42 -7.80
N ASN A 85 -1.47 -7.51 -6.50
CA ASN A 85 -0.09 -7.71 -6.04
C ASN A 85 0.51 -9.01 -6.57
N ASP A 86 -0.24 -10.12 -6.50
CA ASP A 86 0.20 -11.42 -7.00
C ASP A 86 0.46 -11.40 -8.52
N ALA A 87 -0.46 -10.82 -9.30
CA ALA A 87 -0.32 -10.70 -10.74
C ALA A 87 0.86 -9.80 -11.16
N VAL A 88 1.08 -8.68 -10.46
CA VAL A 88 2.23 -7.79 -10.69
C VAL A 88 3.54 -8.52 -10.40
N LYS A 89 3.65 -9.19 -9.25
CA LYS A 89 4.83 -9.98 -8.89
C LYS A 89 5.14 -11.06 -9.92
N LYS A 90 4.14 -11.85 -10.31
CA LYS A 90 4.29 -12.91 -11.33
C LYS A 90 4.73 -12.35 -12.68
N GLY A 91 4.20 -11.20 -13.09
CA GLY A 91 4.57 -10.56 -14.35
C GLY A 91 5.99 -10.00 -14.33
N GLY A 92 6.38 -9.36 -13.22
CA GLY A 92 7.70 -8.76 -13.06
C GLY A 92 8.82 -9.78 -12.91
N VAL A 93 8.63 -10.84 -12.12
CA VAL A 93 9.62 -11.93 -11.96
C VAL A 93 9.85 -12.66 -13.29
N MET A 94 8.84 -12.76 -14.15
CA MET A 94 9.00 -13.31 -15.51
C MET A 94 9.83 -12.40 -16.42
N ALA A 95 9.87 -11.10 -16.14
CA ALA A 95 10.53 -10.10 -16.96
C ALA A 95 12.00 -9.85 -16.60
N SER A 96 12.48 -10.19 -15.41
CA SER A 96 13.88 -9.94 -15.06
C SER A 96 14.36 -10.91 -13.98
N SER A 97 15.62 -11.35 -14.11
CA SER A 97 16.30 -12.14 -13.07
C SER A 97 16.78 -11.28 -11.89
N SER A 98 16.74 -9.96 -12.02
CA SER A 98 17.17 -8.99 -11.00
C SER A 98 16.00 -8.10 -10.62
N VAL A 99 15.00 -8.71 -10.01
CA VAL A 99 13.86 -8.01 -9.39
C VAL A 99 14.00 -8.04 -7.88
N GLY A 100 13.59 -6.96 -7.22
CA GLY A 100 13.71 -6.83 -5.76
C GLY A 100 12.91 -5.64 -5.23
N GLY A 101 13.27 -5.13 -4.05
CA GLY A 101 12.53 -4.05 -3.40
C GLY A 101 11.26 -4.55 -2.71
N LEU A 102 10.34 -3.64 -2.39
CA LEU A 102 9.08 -3.98 -1.71
C LEU A 102 8.15 -4.80 -2.63
N SER A 103 8.26 -4.60 -3.96
CA SER A 103 7.53 -5.35 -4.98
C SER A 103 6.02 -5.48 -4.69
N GLY A 104 5.40 -4.42 -4.16
CA GLY A 104 3.99 -4.38 -3.78
C GLY A 104 3.32 -3.07 -4.20
N ALA A 105 2.00 -2.97 -4.07
CA ALA A 105 1.30 -1.71 -4.30
C ALA A 105 1.53 -0.76 -3.11
N PHE A 106 2.08 0.42 -3.36
CA PHE A 106 2.08 1.48 -2.37
C PHE A 106 0.65 1.98 -2.19
N ILE A 107 0.24 2.20 -0.94
CA ILE A 107 -1.08 2.75 -0.59
C ILE A 107 -0.87 4.07 0.18
N PRO A 108 -0.28 5.11 -0.46
CA PRO A 108 -0.07 6.38 0.19
C PRO A 108 -1.38 7.18 0.15
N VAL A 109 -2.06 7.29 1.29
CA VAL A 109 -3.43 7.86 1.30
C VAL A 109 -3.46 9.30 0.80
N THR A 110 -2.45 10.12 1.10
CA THR A 110 -2.40 11.53 0.65
C THR A 110 -1.77 11.75 -0.72
N GLU A 111 -1.26 10.70 -1.38
CA GLU A 111 -0.57 10.81 -2.67
C GLU A 111 -1.35 10.13 -3.82
N ASP A 112 -2.32 9.26 -3.52
CA ASP A 112 -3.18 8.59 -4.52
C ASP A 112 -4.57 9.23 -4.59
N ALA A 113 -4.93 9.82 -5.74
CA ALA A 113 -6.18 10.54 -5.94
C ALA A 113 -7.45 9.74 -5.60
N GLY A 114 -7.47 8.43 -5.91
CA GLY A 114 -8.61 7.57 -5.59
C GLY A 114 -8.66 7.18 -4.11
N MET A 115 -7.49 7.00 -3.47
CA MET A 115 -7.42 6.76 -2.03
C MET A 115 -7.84 7.99 -1.23
N ILE A 116 -7.45 9.20 -1.66
CA ILE A 116 -7.89 10.47 -1.04
C ILE A 116 -9.42 10.55 -1.05
N GLU A 117 -10.05 10.27 -2.20
CA GLU A 117 -11.51 10.35 -2.33
C GLU A 117 -12.20 9.26 -1.49
N ALA A 118 -11.66 8.05 -1.48
CA ALA A 118 -12.17 6.96 -0.65
C ALA A 118 -12.04 7.23 0.86
N ALA A 119 -10.96 7.88 1.28
CA ALA A 119 -10.79 8.29 2.67
C ALA A 119 -11.76 9.43 3.01
N ARG A 120 -11.96 10.39 2.09
CA ARG A 120 -12.89 11.52 2.27
C ARG A 120 -14.34 11.07 2.38
N SER A 121 -14.74 10.06 1.61
CA SER A 121 -16.10 9.48 1.72
C SER A 121 -16.30 8.60 2.96
N GLY A 122 -15.23 8.26 3.68
CA GLY A 122 -15.25 7.32 4.80
C GLY A 122 -15.32 5.85 4.37
N CYS A 123 -15.29 5.54 3.07
CA CYS A 123 -15.26 4.17 2.58
C CYS A 123 -13.92 3.47 2.91
N LEU A 124 -12.82 4.22 2.82
CA LEU A 124 -11.49 3.76 3.22
C LEU A 124 -11.20 4.22 4.64
N THR A 125 -11.22 3.28 5.58
CA THR A 125 -10.93 3.52 7.00
C THR A 125 -9.52 3.04 7.36
N LEU A 126 -9.00 3.48 8.51
CA LEU A 126 -7.69 3.03 9.01
C LEU A 126 -7.64 1.51 9.18
N THR A 127 -8.67 0.91 9.78
CA THR A 127 -8.77 -0.55 9.94
C THR A 127 -8.86 -1.27 8.59
N LYS A 128 -9.46 -0.64 7.57
CA LYS A 128 -9.47 -1.22 6.23
C LYS A 128 -8.09 -1.19 5.59
N LEU A 129 -7.34 -0.11 5.78
CA LEU A 129 -5.94 0.00 5.36
C LEU A 129 -5.09 -1.07 6.05
N GLU A 130 -5.23 -1.25 7.36
CA GLU A 130 -4.59 -2.33 8.13
C GLU A 130 -4.94 -3.73 7.56
N ALA A 131 -6.22 -3.98 7.25
CA ALA A 131 -6.61 -5.22 6.59
C ALA A 131 -6.01 -5.37 5.17
N MET A 132 -5.81 -4.27 4.45
CA MET A 132 -5.13 -4.27 3.15
C MET A 132 -3.63 -4.52 3.31
N THR A 133 -3.00 -4.07 4.40
CA THR A 133 -1.59 -4.35 4.66
C THR A 133 -1.38 -5.84 4.74
N ALA A 134 -2.31 -6.63 5.32
CA ALA A 134 -2.26 -8.10 5.37
C ALA A 134 -1.82 -8.77 4.06
N VAL A 135 -2.28 -8.25 2.91
CA VAL A 135 -2.01 -8.78 1.56
C VAL A 135 -1.10 -7.88 0.71
N CYS A 136 -0.56 -6.82 1.31
CA CYS A 136 0.33 -5.85 0.69
C CYS A 136 1.69 -5.77 1.40
N SER A 137 2.69 -5.17 0.76
CA SER A 137 4.08 -5.17 1.24
C SER A 137 4.55 -3.87 1.90
N VAL A 138 3.78 -2.79 1.83
CA VAL A 138 4.27 -1.46 2.25
C VAL A 138 3.85 -1.13 3.69
N GLY A 139 2.64 -1.51 4.08
CA GLY A 139 2.07 -1.15 5.39
C GLY A 139 1.21 0.11 5.31
N LEU A 140 1.15 0.85 6.41
CA LEU A 140 0.43 2.13 6.52
C LEU A 140 1.36 3.26 6.08
N ASP A 141 1.06 3.90 4.95
CA ASP A 141 1.87 4.99 4.42
C ASP A 141 1.05 6.25 4.18
N MET A 142 1.65 7.39 4.49
CA MET A 142 1.07 8.71 4.29
C MET A 142 -0.36 8.87 4.83
N ILE A 143 -0.53 8.53 6.11
CA ILE A 143 -1.84 8.64 6.77
C ILE A 143 -1.84 9.82 7.73
N CYS A 144 -2.68 10.80 7.46
CA CYS A 144 -2.95 11.90 8.39
C CYS A 144 -3.90 11.43 9.50
N ILE A 145 -3.52 11.64 10.76
CA ILE A 145 -4.35 11.33 11.94
C ILE A 145 -4.55 12.60 12.81
N PRO A 146 -5.55 12.65 13.71
CA PRO A 146 -5.79 13.82 14.55
C PRO A 146 -4.55 14.21 15.35
N GLY A 147 -4.28 15.51 15.45
CA GLY A 147 -3.08 16.03 16.13
C GLY A 147 -3.04 15.75 17.63
N ASP A 148 -4.19 15.48 18.23
CA ASP A 148 -4.35 15.13 19.64
C ASP A 148 -4.35 13.61 19.90
N THR A 149 -4.03 12.79 18.89
CA THR A 149 -3.91 11.33 19.06
C THR A 149 -2.82 10.99 20.09
N PRO A 150 -3.14 10.28 21.19
CA PRO A 150 -2.17 9.90 22.20
C PRO A 150 -1.05 9.00 21.66
N ALA A 151 0.15 9.13 22.25
CA ALA A 151 1.33 8.34 21.86
C ALA A 151 1.10 6.83 22.01
N GLU A 152 0.28 6.42 22.98
CA GLU A 152 -0.09 5.03 23.21
C GLU A 152 -0.93 4.48 22.06
N ILE A 153 -1.84 5.28 21.48
CA ILE A 153 -2.63 4.88 20.32
C ILE A 153 -1.74 4.73 19.09
N ILE A 154 -0.83 5.69 18.85
CA ILE A 154 0.16 5.60 17.76
C ILE A 154 1.03 4.35 17.94
N SER A 155 1.46 4.07 19.17
CA SER A 155 2.23 2.86 19.50
C SER A 155 1.42 1.58 19.24
N GLY A 156 0.11 1.59 19.51
CA GLY A 156 -0.81 0.50 19.19
C GLY A 156 -0.87 0.23 17.69
N ILE A 157 -1.08 1.28 16.87
CA ILE A 157 -1.09 1.18 15.40
C ILE A 157 0.23 0.57 14.89
N ILE A 158 1.37 1.00 15.43
CA ILE A 158 2.68 0.45 15.07
C ILE A 158 2.80 -1.02 15.49
N ALA A 159 2.31 -1.38 16.68
CA ALA A 159 2.36 -2.74 17.18
C ALA A 159 1.50 -3.70 16.32
N ASP A 160 0.32 -3.26 15.90
CA ASP A 160 -0.58 -4.04 15.04
C ASP A 160 0.05 -4.29 13.66
N GLU A 161 0.61 -3.26 13.03
CA GLU A 161 1.32 -3.40 11.75
C GLU A 161 2.59 -4.25 11.86
N ALA A 162 3.32 -4.14 12.98
CA ALA A 162 4.47 -4.99 13.26
C ALA A 162 4.04 -6.46 13.44
N ALA A 163 2.92 -6.72 14.11
CA ALA A 163 2.38 -8.07 14.27
C ALA A 163 1.94 -8.67 12.93
N ILE A 164 1.25 -7.88 12.09
CA ILE A 164 0.85 -8.27 10.73
C ILE A 164 2.10 -8.62 9.89
N GLY A 165 3.15 -7.81 9.96
CA GLY A 165 4.43 -8.07 9.30
C GLY A 165 5.09 -9.37 9.79
N MET A 166 5.27 -9.47 11.10
CA MET A 166 5.92 -10.57 11.80
C MET A 166 5.24 -11.92 11.54
N VAL A 167 3.91 -11.99 11.63
CA VAL A 167 3.15 -13.23 11.44
C VAL A 167 3.15 -13.68 9.98
N ASN A 168 3.09 -12.73 9.04
CA ASN A 168 3.04 -13.03 7.61
C ASN A 168 4.41 -13.12 6.93
N SER A 169 5.50 -13.07 7.70
CA SER A 169 6.88 -13.09 7.18
C SER A 169 7.11 -12.03 6.09
N LYS A 170 6.61 -10.82 6.33
CA LYS A 170 6.72 -9.70 5.39
C LYS A 170 7.24 -8.45 6.09
N THR A 171 7.73 -7.53 5.29
CA THR A 171 8.11 -6.20 5.77
C THR A 171 6.85 -5.33 5.80
N THR A 172 6.66 -4.58 6.89
CA THR A 172 5.65 -3.55 7.03
C THR A 172 6.32 -2.27 7.49
N ALA A 173 5.75 -1.12 7.13
CA ALA A 173 6.16 0.18 7.61
C ALA A 173 4.92 0.96 8.09
N VAL A 174 5.14 1.90 8.99
CA VAL A 174 4.11 2.84 9.46
C VAL A 174 4.63 4.25 9.31
N ARG A 175 3.92 5.04 8.51
CA ARG A 175 4.09 6.48 8.35
C ARG A 175 2.73 7.15 8.58
N VAL A 176 2.48 7.43 9.85
CA VAL A 176 1.34 8.24 10.31
C VAL A 176 1.80 9.64 10.64
N ILE A 177 0.95 10.63 10.38
CA ILE A 177 1.25 12.05 10.53
C ILE A 177 0.18 12.68 11.43
N PRO A 178 0.48 12.90 12.72
CA PRO A 178 -0.39 13.66 13.61
C PRO A 178 -0.50 15.12 13.14
N ALA A 179 -1.69 15.52 12.71
CA ALA A 179 -1.94 16.86 12.21
C ALA A 179 -2.18 17.84 13.37
N VAL A 180 -1.09 18.38 13.94
CA VAL A 180 -1.13 19.26 15.12
C VAL A 180 -2.14 20.39 14.97
N GLY A 181 -3.07 20.50 15.92
CA GLY A 181 -4.12 21.52 15.94
C GLY A 181 -5.31 21.26 15.01
N ARG A 182 -5.35 20.11 14.34
CA ARG A 182 -6.45 19.70 13.44
C ARG A 182 -7.09 18.39 13.91
N LYS A 183 -8.36 18.23 13.55
CA LYS A 183 -9.20 17.08 13.88
C LYS A 183 -9.48 16.23 12.64
N ALA A 184 -10.03 15.04 12.87
CA ALA A 184 -10.49 14.18 11.79
C ALA A 184 -11.58 14.86 10.95
N GLY A 185 -11.60 14.53 9.66
CA GLY A 185 -12.46 15.16 8.65
C GLY A 185 -11.91 16.47 8.08
N GLU A 186 -10.97 17.14 8.73
CA GLU A 186 -10.24 18.26 8.13
C GLU A 186 -9.18 17.75 7.12
N GLU A 187 -8.68 18.61 6.23
CA GLU A 187 -7.61 18.25 5.30
C GLU A 187 -6.25 18.74 5.78
N LEU A 188 -5.19 18.03 5.41
CA LEU A 188 -3.81 18.48 5.53
C LEU A 188 -3.20 18.50 4.12
N ASP A 189 -2.56 19.63 3.78
CA ASP A 189 -1.88 19.83 2.50
C ASP A 189 -0.39 20.03 2.77
N PHE A 190 0.43 19.12 2.25
CA PHE A 190 1.89 19.19 2.37
C PHE A 190 2.54 19.95 1.21
N GLY A 191 1.79 20.17 0.13
CA GLY A 191 2.30 20.69 -1.13
C GLY A 191 3.27 19.74 -1.84
N GLY A 192 3.54 20.04 -3.12
CA GLY A 192 4.53 19.30 -3.90
C GLY A 192 4.22 17.80 -4.03
N LEU A 193 5.25 16.97 -3.82
CA LEU A 193 5.17 15.51 -4.02
C LEU A 193 4.47 14.75 -2.87
N LEU A 194 4.38 15.36 -1.68
CA LEU A 194 3.78 14.74 -0.50
C LEU A 194 2.24 14.80 -0.52
N GLY A 195 1.68 15.51 -1.51
CA GLY A 195 0.24 15.55 -1.77
C GLY A 195 -0.56 16.20 -0.66
N LYS A 196 -1.84 15.84 -0.60
CA LYS A 196 -2.83 16.35 0.34
C LYS A 196 -3.87 15.27 0.62
N GLY A 197 -4.47 15.29 1.80
CA GLY A 197 -5.55 14.34 2.09
C GLY A 197 -6.28 14.62 3.39
N PRO A 198 -7.39 13.91 3.61
CA PRO A 198 -8.18 14.04 4.82
C PRO A 198 -7.43 13.47 6.02
N ILE A 199 -7.65 14.08 7.18
CA ILE A 199 -7.26 13.53 8.47
C ILE A 199 -8.28 12.43 8.80
N MET A 200 -7.79 11.19 8.88
CA MET A 200 -8.61 10.02 9.09
C MET A 200 -8.98 9.86 10.55
N GLU A 201 -10.20 9.40 10.83
CA GLU A 201 -10.63 9.05 12.18
C GLU A 201 -9.78 7.91 12.77
N VAL A 202 -9.47 8.01 14.06
CA VAL A 202 -8.75 7.00 14.83
C VAL A 202 -9.63 6.55 16.00
N ASN A 203 -9.66 5.24 16.29
CA ASN A 203 -10.41 4.72 17.42
C ASN A 203 -9.80 5.23 18.74
N PRO A 204 -10.56 5.95 19.59
CA PRO A 204 -10.03 6.56 20.82
C PRO A 204 -9.88 5.58 21.99
N ALA A 205 -10.29 4.31 21.84
CA ALA A 205 -10.14 3.31 22.89
C ALA A 205 -8.65 3.13 23.24
N SER A 206 -8.31 3.27 24.52
CA SER A 206 -6.92 3.36 24.97
C SER A 206 -6.22 2.00 25.03
N PRO A 207 -5.08 1.81 24.35
CA PRO A 207 -4.21 0.65 24.50
C PRO A 207 -3.13 0.85 25.58
N ALA A 208 -3.24 1.89 26.43
CA ALA A 208 -2.17 2.31 27.34
C ALA A 208 -1.66 1.19 28.25
N GLU A 209 -2.55 0.36 28.80
CA GLU A 209 -2.12 -0.76 29.66
C GLU A 209 -1.27 -1.78 28.87
N PHE A 210 -1.66 -2.08 27.63
CA PHE A 210 -0.93 -3.02 26.76
C PHE A 210 0.45 -2.47 26.39
N ILE A 211 0.53 -1.20 25.99
CA ILE A 211 1.79 -0.56 25.59
C ILE A 211 2.75 -0.42 26.77
N HIS A 212 2.25 -0.02 27.95
CA HIS A 212 3.07 0.12 29.15
C HIS A 212 3.57 -1.21 29.73
N ARG A 213 3.07 -2.38 29.27
CA ARG A 213 3.66 -3.67 29.67
C ARG A 213 5.13 -3.79 29.28
N GLY A 214 5.55 -3.12 28.20
CA GLY A 214 6.91 -3.16 27.69
C GLY A 214 7.41 -4.58 27.40
N GLY A 215 8.74 -4.74 27.36
CA GLY A 215 9.38 -6.02 27.11
C GLY A 215 9.44 -6.39 25.62
N LYS A 216 9.34 -7.68 25.31
CA LYS A 216 9.52 -8.24 23.96
C LYS A 216 8.40 -9.22 23.65
N ILE A 217 7.68 -9.00 22.55
CA ILE A 217 6.74 -9.99 22.00
C ILE A 217 7.56 -11.22 21.54
N PRO A 218 7.27 -12.43 22.06
CA PRO A 218 7.99 -13.65 21.66
C PRO A 218 7.84 -13.94 20.16
N ALA A 219 8.83 -14.62 19.60
CA ALA A 219 8.81 -14.99 18.18
C ALA A 219 7.63 -15.93 17.86
N PRO A 220 6.94 -15.74 16.72
CA PRO A 220 5.83 -16.59 16.34
C PRO A 220 6.31 -18.00 15.97
N MET A 221 5.48 -19.01 16.24
CA MET A 221 5.74 -20.39 15.82
C MET A 221 5.54 -20.51 14.31
N GLN A 222 6.62 -20.54 13.53
CA GLN A 222 6.56 -20.57 12.07
C GLN A 222 6.11 -21.93 11.47
N SER A 223 6.12 -23.01 12.25
CA SER A 223 5.91 -24.39 11.78
C SER A 223 4.51 -24.98 12.01
N LEU A 224 3.57 -24.22 12.60
CA LEU A 224 2.18 -24.68 12.85
C LEU A 224 1.16 -23.99 11.93
N LYS A 225 1.62 -23.43 10.81
CA LYS A 225 0.76 -22.81 9.80
C LYS A 225 0.07 -23.93 8.99
N ASN A 226 -1.12 -24.34 9.42
CA ASN A 226 -2.05 -25.16 8.63
C ASN A 226 -2.71 -24.32 7.54
#